data_AF-A0A7C3XQ87-F1
#
_entry.id   AF-A0A7C3XQ87-F1
#
_cell.length_a   1.000
_cell.length_b   1.000
_cell.length_c   1.000
_cell.angle_alpha   90.00
_cell.angle_beta   90.00
_cell.angle_gamma   90.00
#
_symmetry.space_group_name_H-M   'P 1'
#
loop_
_entity.id
_entity.type
_entity.pdbx_description
1 polymer ?
#
loop_
_entity_poly.entity_id
_entity_poly.type
_entity_poly.pdbx_seq_one_letter_code
_entity_poly.pdbx_strand_id
1 'polypeptide(L)'
;NATELDRPIARAGDDIDLADTILARRAALLPPAQRTVVLLWLGRAHSLRSLGAALGVNPGTLCRRIARILRRLRDPVVAAIADFGADLPDNYRRIGLDRFLYGMSLRRIGGIHCLSRGEVLSILAYLKAWAVLRRQLQAEVSHAPHSDR
;
A
#
# COMPACT_ATOMS: atom_id res chain seq x y z
N ASN A 1 -33.18 -6.21 23.60
CA ASN A 1 -32.61 -5.12 22.77
C ASN A 1 -31.67 -5.70 21.73
N ALA A 2 -32.25 -6.25 20.67
CA ALA A 2 -31.55 -6.94 19.60
C ALA A 2 -31.09 -5.93 18.54
N THR A 3 -29.79 -5.69 18.50
CA THR A 3 -28.93 -5.80 17.31
C THR A 3 -29.53 -5.37 15.97
N GLU A 4 -29.81 -4.07 15.82
CA GLU A 4 -30.01 -3.40 14.52
C GLU A 4 -28.66 -3.18 13.80
N LEU A 5 -27.87 -4.24 13.61
CA LEU A 5 -26.57 -4.22 12.91
C LEU A 5 -26.59 -4.96 11.57
N ASP A 6 -27.73 -5.50 11.18
CA ASP A 6 -27.82 -6.45 10.06
C ASP A 6 -28.75 -5.95 8.94
N ARG A 7 -28.61 -4.66 8.55
CA ARG A 7 -29.06 -4.27 7.21
C ARG A 7 -27.93 -4.57 6.22
N PRO A 8 -28.07 -5.59 5.36
CA PRO A 8 -27.16 -5.73 4.23
C PRO A 8 -27.29 -4.45 3.39
N ILE A 9 -26.19 -3.70 3.26
CA ILE A 9 -26.12 -2.61 2.29
C ILE A 9 -26.22 -3.29 0.93
N ALA A 10 -27.36 -3.12 0.27
CA ALA A 10 -27.64 -3.68 -1.05
C ALA A 10 -26.45 -3.38 -1.98
N ARG A 11 -25.82 -4.45 -2.46
CA ARG A 11 -24.56 -4.42 -3.20
C ARG A 11 -24.77 -3.77 -4.56
N ALA A 12 -24.24 -2.56 -4.72
CA ALA A 12 -23.97 -2.01 -6.04
C ALA A 12 -22.79 -2.81 -6.64
N GLY A 13 -23.13 -3.77 -7.50
CA GLY A 13 -22.38 -4.30 -8.66
C GLY A 13 -20.92 -4.71 -8.49
N ASP A 14 -20.58 -5.88 -9.03
CA ASP A 14 -19.26 -6.52 -9.08
C ASP A 14 -18.17 -5.76 -9.87
N ASP A 15 -18.27 -4.43 -10.01
CA ASP A 15 -17.17 -3.60 -10.52
C ASP A 15 -16.21 -3.28 -9.38
N ILE A 16 -15.33 -4.24 -9.08
CA ILE A 16 -14.11 -3.90 -8.35
C ILE A 16 -13.32 -2.96 -9.25
N ASP A 17 -13.33 -1.67 -8.89
CA ASP A 17 -12.55 -0.63 -9.54
C ASP A 17 -11.10 -1.13 -9.75
N LEU A 18 -10.56 -0.96 -10.95
CA LEU A 18 -9.18 -1.31 -11.27
C LEU A 18 -8.21 -0.69 -10.25
N ALA A 19 -8.50 0.52 -9.78
CA ALA A 19 -7.72 1.17 -8.74
C ALA A 19 -7.75 0.40 -7.41
N ASP A 20 -8.91 -0.16 -7.03
CA ASP A 20 -9.09 -0.98 -5.84
C ASP A 20 -8.37 -2.33 -6.00
N THR A 21 -8.36 -2.91 -7.20
CA THR A 21 -7.60 -4.14 -7.53
C THR A 21 -6.09 -3.93 -7.37
N ILE A 22 -5.56 -2.82 -7.88
CA ILE A 22 -4.14 -2.47 -7.75
C ILE A 22 -3.78 -2.27 -6.27
N LEU A 23 -4.63 -1.58 -5.51
CA LEU A 23 -4.40 -1.37 -4.08
C LEU A 23 -4.47 -2.67 -3.28
N ALA A 24 -5.38 -3.58 -3.63
CA ALA A 24 -5.48 -4.90 -3.00
C ALA A 24 -4.21 -5.73 -3.22
N ARG A 25 -3.65 -5.72 -4.45
CA ARG A 25 -2.35 -6.36 -4.74
C ARG A 25 -1.24 -5.77 -3.87
N ARG A 26 -1.14 -4.44 -3.80
CA ARG A 26 -0.11 -3.75 -2.99
C ARG A 26 -0.29 -3.97 -1.49
N ALA A 27 -1.53 -4.20 -1.03
CA ALA A 27 -1.81 -4.51 0.38
C ALA A 27 -1.18 -5.84 0.84
N ALA A 28 -0.74 -6.71 -0.08
CA ALA A 28 0.04 -7.91 0.26
C ALA A 28 1.36 -7.59 1.00
N LEU A 29 1.89 -6.36 0.82
CA LEU A 29 3.07 -5.87 1.52
C LEU A 29 2.79 -5.43 2.97
N LEU A 30 1.53 -5.31 3.38
CA LEU A 30 1.19 -4.89 4.74
C LEU A 30 1.29 -6.04 5.75
N PRO A 31 1.54 -5.73 7.03
CA PRO A 31 1.38 -6.70 8.10
C PRO A 31 -0.05 -7.26 8.11
N PRO A 32 -0.26 -8.53 8.52
CA PRO A 32 -1.55 -9.21 8.41
C PRO A 32 -2.73 -8.40 8.95
N ALA A 33 -2.59 -7.81 10.14
CA ALA A 33 -3.64 -7.00 10.76
C ALA A 33 -4.01 -5.75 9.95
N GLN A 34 -3.05 -5.08 9.31
CA GLN A 34 -3.31 -3.91 8.48
C GLN A 34 -3.88 -4.31 7.12
N ARG A 35 -3.37 -5.41 6.54
CA ARG A 35 -3.85 -5.98 5.29
C ARG A 35 -5.33 -6.32 5.37
N THR A 36 -5.75 -7.06 6.39
CA THR A 36 -7.16 -7.45 6.57
C THR A 36 -8.08 -6.23 6.62
N VAL A 37 -7.72 -5.20 7.38
CA VAL A 37 -8.53 -3.97 7.49
C VAL A 37 -8.65 -3.26 6.13
N VAL A 38 -7.55 -3.16 5.37
CA VAL A 38 -7.57 -2.53 4.05
C VAL A 38 -8.40 -3.34 3.07
N LEU A 39 -8.26 -4.68 3.04
CA LEU A 39 -9.03 -5.54 2.14
C LEU A 39 -10.53 -5.52 2.45
N LEU A 40 -10.92 -5.55 3.73
CA LEU A 40 -12.32 -5.43 4.15
C LEU A 40 -12.92 -4.08 3.74
N TRP A 41 -12.11 -3.01 3.81
CA TRP A 41 -12.53 -1.68 3.39
C TRP A 41 -12.66 -1.56 1.87
N LEU A 42 -11.67 -2.07 1.11
CA LEU A 42 -11.70 -2.08 -0.36
C LEU A 42 -12.84 -2.93 -0.91
N GLY A 43 -13.18 -4.05 -0.25
CA GLY A 43 -14.31 -4.89 -0.64
C GLY A 43 -15.69 -4.27 -0.41
N ARG A 44 -15.76 -3.07 0.19
CA ARG A 44 -16.99 -2.29 0.47
C ARG A 44 -18.11 -3.07 1.18
N ALA A 45 -17.79 -4.22 1.77
CA ALA A 45 -18.75 -5.10 2.43
C ALA A 45 -19.22 -4.53 3.80
N HIS A 46 -18.46 -3.59 4.36
CA HIS A 46 -18.71 -3.04 5.68
C HIS A 46 -18.60 -1.52 5.68
N SER A 47 -19.54 -0.87 6.36
CA SER A 47 -19.38 0.54 6.72
C SER A 47 -18.17 0.72 7.65
N LEU A 48 -17.56 1.91 7.66
CA LEU A 48 -16.51 2.25 8.64
C LEU A 48 -16.98 2.12 10.10
N ARG A 49 -18.28 2.34 10.34
CA ARG A 49 -18.89 2.19 11.67
C ARG A 49 -18.93 0.72 12.09
N SER A 50 -19.41 -0.17 11.23
CA SER A 50 -19.48 -1.61 11.52
C SER A 50 -18.10 -2.24 11.63
N LEU A 51 -17.16 -1.85 10.76
CA LEU A 51 -15.77 -2.30 10.85
C LEU A 51 -15.09 -1.80 12.13
N GLY A 52 -15.35 -0.55 12.54
CA GLY A 52 -14.88 0.00 13.81
C GLY A 52 -15.42 -0.76 15.02
N ALA A 53 -16.72 -1.05 15.04
CA ALA A 53 -17.36 -1.84 16.09
C ALA A 53 -16.76 -3.26 16.18
N ALA A 54 -16.59 -3.95 15.04
CA ALA A 54 -16.01 -5.30 15.00
C ALA A 54 -14.57 -5.35 15.52
N LEU A 55 -13.80 -4.28 15.34
CA LEU A 55 -12.40 -4.19 15.77
C LEU A 55 -12.22 -3.54 17.15
N GLY A 56 -13.30 -3.06 17.79
CA GLY A 56 -13.22 -2.30 19.04
C GLY A 56 -12.50 -0.95 18.90
N VAL A 57 -12.54 -0.33 17.71
CA VAL A 57 -11.84 0.94 17.41
C VAL A 57 -12.85 2.00 17.00
N ASN A 58 -12.65 3.23 17.47
CA ASN A 58 -13.46 4.37 17.05
C ASN A 58 -13.44 4.54 15.51
N PRO A 59 -14.61 4.70 14.84
CA PRO A 59 -14.69 4.79 13.38
C PRO A 59 -13.86 5.93 12.77
N GLY A 60 -13.77 7.08 13.45
CA GLY A 60 -12.94 8.21 12.99
C GLY A 60 -11.45 7.90 13.04
N THR A 61 -11.00 7.18 14.07
CA THR A 61 -9.60 6.69 14.16
C THR A 61 -9.31 5.66 13.07
N LEU A 62 -10.25 4.75 12.81
CA LEU A 62 -10.13 3.76 11.75
C LEU A 62 -10.05 4.42 10.37
N CYS A 63 -10.94 5.39 10.08
CA CYS A 63 -10.94 6.15 8.84
C CYS A 63 -9.59 6.84 8.59
N ARG A 64 -9.08 7.60 9.57
CA ARG A 64 -7.77 8.26 9.48
C ARG A 64 -6.62 7.25 9.28
N ARG A 65 -6.70 6.09 9.93
CA ARG A 65 -5.70 5.02 9.80
C ARG A 65 -5.71 4.45 8.39
N ILE A 66 -6.88 4.09 7.86
CA ILE A 66 -7.03 3.56 6.50
C ILE A 66 -6.55 4.59 5.48
N ALA A 67 -7.00 5.84 5.57
CA ALA A 67 -6.57 6.91 4.66
C ALA A 67 -5.04 7.08 4.64
N ARG A 68 -4.39 7.00 5.82
CA ARG A 68 -2.93 7.04 5.92
C ARG A 68 -2.26 5.84 5.24
N ILE A 69 -2.78 4.64 5.42
CA ILE A 69 -2.24 3.42 4.80
C ILE A 69 -2.40 3.50 3.28
N LEU A 70 -3.59 3.85 2.78
CA LEU A 70 -3.85 4.00 1.34
C LEU A 70 -2.94 5.05 0.70
N ARG A 71 -2.73 6.19 1.36
CA ARG A 71 -1.79 7.21 0.90
C ARG A 71 -0.37 6.67 0.77
N ARG A 72 0.06 5.78 1.67
CA ARG A 72 1.40 5.14 1.61
C ARG A 72 1.45 4.05 0.55
N LEU A 73 0.40 3.27 0.34
CA LEU A 73 0.32 2.30 -0.75
C LEU A 73 0.32 2.96 -2.14
N ARG A 74 -0.09 4.23 -2.21
CA ARG A 74 -0.03 5.09 -3.41
C ARG A 74 1.30 5.84 -3.54
N ASP A 75 2.21 5.74 -2.57
CA ASP A 75 3.53 6.35 -2.69
C ASP A 75 4.26 5.76 -3.92
N PRO A 76 4.87 6.58 -4.79
CA PRO A 76 5.49 6.09 -6.02
C PRO A 76 6.58 5.03 -5.79
N VAL A 77 7.34 5.14 -4.69
CA VAL A 77 8.38 4.17 -4.37
C VAL A 77 7.76 2.86 -3.90
N VAL A 78 6.71 2.92 -3.08
CA VAL A 78 5.98 1.71 -2.64
C VAL A 78 5.31 1.02 -3.82
N ALA A 79 4.68 1.79 -4.70
CA ALA A 79 4.09 1.29 -5.94
C ALA A 79 5.13 0.56 -6.81
N ALA A 80 6.27 1.20 -7.08
CA ALA A 80 7.34 0.60 -7.86
C ALA A 80 7.92 -0.66 -7.19
N ILE A 81 8.12 -0.65 -5.88
CA ILE A 81 8.57 -1.84 -5.13
C ILE A 81 7.56 -2.98 -5.22
N ALA A 82 6.26 -2.69 -5.13
CA ALA A 82 5.23 -3.72 -5.21
C ALA A 82 5.16 -4.35 -6.61
N ASP A 83 5.34 -3.54 -7.64
CA ASP A 83 5.14 -3.96 -9.03
C ASP A 83 6.43 -4.55 -9.65
N PHE A 84 7.62 -4.07 -9.24
CA PHE A 84 8.92 -4.41 -9.83
C PHE A 84 10.01 -4.77 -8.82
N GLY A 85 9.65 -5.03 -7.56
CA GLY A 85 10.62 -5.24 -6.48
C GLY A 85 11.51 -6.47 -6.63
N ALA A 86 11.26 -7.35 -7.59
CA ALA A 86 12.14 -8.47 -7.94
C ALA A 86 13.47 -7.99 -8.55
N ASP A 87 13.49 -6.81 -9.16
CA ASP A 87 14.67 -6.23 -9.80
C ASP A 87 15.56 -5.45 -8.81
N LEU A 88 15.19 -5.43 -7.53
CA LEU A 88 15.92 -4.74 -6.47
C LEU A 88 16.60 -5.73 -5.53
N PRO A 89 17.78 -5.36 -4.98
CA PRO A 89 18.33 -6.07 -3.84
C PRO A 89 17.34 -6.15 -2.67
N ASP A 90 17.27 -7.31 -2.03
CA ASP A 90 16.31 -7.58 -0.94
C ASP A 90 16.41 -6.58 0.22
N ASN A 91 17.63 -6.20 0.59
CA ASN A 91 17.88 -5.20 1.62
C ASN A 91 17.32 -3.82 1.23
N TYR A 92 17.48 -3.40 -0.02
CA TYR A 92 16.98 -2.10 -0.51
C TYR A 92 15.45 -2.08 -0.51
N ARG A 93 14.83 -3.17 -0.97
CA ARG A 93 13.39 -3.36 -0.90
C ARG A 93 12.86 -3.24 0.54
N ARG A 94 13.48 -3.93 1.50
CA ARG A 94 13.10 -3.85 2.92
C ARG A 94 13.24 -2.42 3.49
N ILE A 95 14.38 -1.76 3.24
CA ILE A 95 14.63 -0.37 3.67
C ILE A 95 13.59 0.59 3.09
N GLY A 96 13.24 0.42 1.81
CA GLY A 96 12.20 1.19 1.14
C GLY A 96 10.83 1.02 1.82
N LEU A 97 10.43 -0.23 2.09
CA LEU A 97 9.17 -0.52 2.78
C LEU A 97 9.15 0.04 4.21
N ASP A 98 10.24 -0.12 4.96
CA ASP A 98 10.36 0.43 6.31
C ASP A 98 10.17 1.95 6.31
N ARG A 99 10.77 2.64 5.33
CA ARG A 99 10.67 4.09 5.25
C ARG A 99 9.31 4.58 4.76
N PHE A 100 8.87 4.09 3.60
CA PHE A 100 7.74 4.69 2.86
C PHE A 100 6.40 4.04 3.24
N LEU A 101 6.37 2.73 3.51
CA LEU A 101 5.14 2.02 3.88
C LEU A 101 4.91 2.01 5.40
N TYR A 102 5.93 1.68 6.18
CA TYR A 102 5.79 1.58 7.64
C TYR A 102 6.02 2.91 8.34
N GLY A 103 6.70 3.86 7.70
CA GLY A 103 6.93 5.19 8.25
C GLY A 103 7.98 5.18 9.38
N MET A 104 8.92 4.24 9.34
CA MET A 104 10.01 4.17 10.29
C MET A 104 10.96 5.36 10.14
N SER A 105 11.61 5.73 11.25
CA SER A 105 12.64 6.77 11.27
C SER A 105 13.97 6.24 10.72
N LEU A 106 14.79 7.13 10.16
CA LEU A 106 16.11 6.76 9.62
C LEU A 106 16.99 6.10 10.68
N ARG A 107 16.94 6.58 11.93
CA ARG A 107 17.66 6.00 13.06
C ARG A 107 17.24 4.55 13.31
N ARG A 108 15.93 4.27 13.30
CA ARG A 108 15.41 2.91 13.52
C ARG A 108 15.79 1.98 12.37
N ILE A 109 15.70 2.46 11.12
CA ILE A 109 16.12 1.69 9.94
C ILE A 109 17.61 1.37 10.04
N GLY A 110 18.46 2.36 10.32
CA GLY A 110 19.91 2.14 10.49
C GLY A 110 20.22 1.10 11.58
N GLY A 111 19.51 1.14 12.70
CA GLY A 111 19.65 0.13 13.76
C GLY A 111 19.24 -1.29 13.36
N ILE A 112 18.15 -1.44 12.58
CA ILE A 112 17.66 -2.76 12.13
C ILE A 112 18.57 -3.37 11.06
N HIS A 113 19.06 -2.54 10.14
CA HIS A 113 19.84 -2.99 8.98
C HIS A 113 21.36 -2.89 9.19
N CYS A 114 21.81 -2.50 10.39
CA CYS A 114 23.22 -2.26 10.72
C CYS A 114 23.91 -1.26 9.78
N LEU A 115 23.21 -0.18 9.43
CA LEU A 115 23.70 0.86 8.52
C LEU A 115 23.82 2.21 9.23
N SER A 116 24.80 3.00 8.79
CA SER A 116 24.89 4.41 9.14
C SER A 116 23.74 5.22 8.54
N ARG A 117 23.48 6.41 9.09
CA ARG A 117 22.46 7.32 8.54
C ARG A 117 22.73 7.70 7.09
N GLY A 118 24.01 7.88 6.72
CA GLY A 118 24.41 8.25 5.36
C GLY A 118 24.10 7.16 4.34
N GLU A 119 24.40 5.90 4.68
CA GLU A 119 24.08 4.75 3.83
C GLU A 119 22.57 4.60 3.62
N VAL A 120 21.78 4.72 4.69
CA VAL A 120 20.31 4.68 4.58
C VAL A 120 19.81 5.80 3.65
N LEU A 121 20.34 7.02 3.77
CA LEU A 121 19.95 8.13 2.89
C LEU A 121 20.33 7.88 1.43
N SER A 122 21.53 7.35 1.19
CA SER A 122 22.00 6.99 -0.16
C SER A 122 21.07 5.97 -0.82
N ILE A 123 20.72 4.89 -0.10
CA ILE A 123 19.78 3.86 -0.56
C ILE A 123 18.40 4.47 -0.86
N LEU A 124 17.88 5.33 0.03
CA LEU A 124 16.59 5.97 -0.18
C LEU A 124 16.60 6.95 -1.37
N ALA A 125 17.71 7.61 -1.65
CA ALA A 125 17.87 8.46 -2.84
C ALA A 125 17.87 7.62 -4.11
N TYR A 126 18.63 6.52 -4.13
CA TYR A 126 18.62 5.54 -5.21
C TYR A 126 17.20 5.01 -5.49
N LEU A 127 16.46 4.58 -4.46
CA LEU A 127 15.11 4.05 -4.61
C LEU A 127 14.13 5.06 -5.23
N LYS A 128 14.27 6.35 -4.91
CA LYS A 128 13.46 7.41 -5.53
C LYS A 128 13.76 7.56 -7.01
N ALA A 129 15.04 7.63 -7.38
CA ALA A 129 15.45 7.73 -8.79
C ALA A 129 14.99 6.50 -9.58
N TRP A 130 15.18 5.31 -9.01
CA TRP A 130 14.74 4.04 -9.59
C TRP A 130 13.22 3.99 -9.81
N ALA A 131 12.42 4.46 -8.86
CA ALA A 131 10.96 4.48 -8.99
C ALA A 131 10.48 5.42 -10.12
N VAL A 132 11.16 6.56 -10.31
CA VAL A 132 10.88 7.47 -11.44
C VAL A 132 11.17 6.79 -12.76
N LEU A 133 12.33 6.16 -12.90
CA LEU A 133 12.73 5.44 -14.10
C LEU A 133 11.74 4.31 -14.44
N ARG A 134 11.33 3.51 -13.44
CA ARG A 134 10.36 2.43 -13.66
C ARG A 134 9.02 2.92 -14.15
N ARG A 135 8.57 4.08 -13.66
CA ARG A 135 7.32 4.69 -14.13
C ARG A 135 7.41 5.13 -15.59
N GLN A 136 8.56 5.68 -16.00
CA GLN A 136 8.81 6.09 -17.39
C GLN A 136 8.82 4.87 -18.32
N LEU A 137 9.58 3.83 -17.97
CA LEU A 137 9.64 2.58 -18.74
C LEU A 137 8.25 1.92 -18.85
N GLN A 138 7.47 1.89 -17.78
CA GLN A 138 6.11 1.36 -17.83
C GLN A 138 5.20 2.18 -18.75
N ALA A 139 5.33 3.51 -18.76
CA ALA A 139 4.56 4.38 -19.63
C ALA A 139 4.92 4.15 -21.11
N GLU A 140 6.20 3.98 -21.43
CA GLU A 140 6.67 3.66 -22.78
C GLU A 140 6.12 2.32 -23.29
N VAL A 141 6.15 1.28 -22.45
CA VAL A 141 5.59 -0.04 -22.79
C VAL A 141 4.08 0.02 -23.03
N SER A 142 3.35 0.81 -22.24
CA SER A 142 1.90 0.99 -22.41
C SER A 142 1.52 1.83 -23.63
N HIS A 143 2.44 2.63 -24.18
CA HIS A 143 2.20 3.50 -25.36
C HIS A 143 2.77 2.94 -26.66
N ALA A 144 3.49 1.81 -26.63
CA ALA A 144 3.92 1.15 -27.85
C ALA A 144 2.67 0.78 -28.68
N PRO A 145 2.49 1.35 -29.88
CA PRO A 145 1.34 1.03 -30.72
C PRO A 145 1.35 -0.49 -30.94
N HIS A 146 0.21 -1.14 -30.72
CA HIS A 146 0.00 -2.51 -31.19
C HIS A 146 0.24 -2.49 -32.69
N SER A 147 1.47 -2.82 -33.09
CA SER A 147 1.81 -3.01 -34.49
C SER A 147 1.06 -4.26 -34.91
N ASP A 148 -0.14 -4.07 -35.45
CA ASP A 148 -0.90 -5.11 -36.15
C ASP A 148 0.08 -5.79 -37.12
N ARG A 149 0.36 -7.05 -36.82
CA ARG A 149 1.12 -7.98 -37.66
C ARG A 149 0.18 -9.09 -38.09
#